data_AF-A0A235IY59-F1
#
_entry.id   AF-A0A235IY59-F1
#
_cell.length_a   1.000
_cell.length_b   1.000
_cell.length_c   1.000
_cell.angle_alpha   90.00
_cell.angle_beta   90.00
_cell.angle_gamma   90.00
#
_symmetry.space_group_name_H-M   'P 1'
#
loop_
_entity.id
_entity.type
_entity.pdbx_description
1 polymer ?
#
loop_
_entity_poly.entity_id
_entity_poly.type
_entity_poly.pdbx_seq_one_letter_code
_entity_poly.pdbx_strand_id
1 'polypeptide(L)'
;MKCQFLPNALFAQMKVGHWWISALLWMALATPSKASVILRIAIERGVNQVTVGSSTTALVKDSTGKTLGKLPAMSSFYAQAVPGGVALDKWQSGLFWIEPTGKGFVYIGEHWYRGRTLVVPTDKGLTAVNWVDDEEYLYSVVGGEMDTEWPAEALKAQAVAARTFALYEREKRRNNPVYDLGDSPDHWQNYKGVINETPSTYAAVDATDKQVLTYKDSIILSVFHDCSGGHTENVEDVWGSHEPYLRAVEDYDQNVSECKWVKTFSPTEISARISGVGNVLDMIAQTYSPFGSVKVLKIVGDKGTKLLQGEEVRTALKIKSTHFILTKAANGSFVLQGLGYGHALGMSQWGAYNLAKRGVNYLQILGHYYQGVALSTINPK
;
A
#
# COMPACT_ATOMS: atom_id res chain seq x y z
N MET A 1 40.85 10.80 -9.40
CA MET A 1 41.34 11.95 -10.18
C MET A 1 40.25 13.00 -10.23
N LYS A 2 40.50 14.18 -9.64
CA LYS A 2 39.62 15.34 -9.74
C LYS A 2 39.83 15.98 -11.10
N CYS A 3 38.76 16.31 -11.83
CA CYS A 3 38.85 17.26 -12.94
C CYS A 3 37.71 18.27 -12.81
N GLN A 4 38.11 19.53 -12.62
CA GLN A 4 37.27 20.71 -12.54
C GLN A 4 36.80 21.11 -13.95
N PHE A 5 35.55 21.57 -14.06
CA PHE A 5 35.04 22.28 -15.23
C PHE A 5 35.07 23.79 -14.98
N LEU A 6 35.63 24.54 -15.93
CA LEU A 6 35.34 25.96 -16.13
C LEU A 6 34.65 26.11 -17.49
N PRO A 7 33.62 26.95 -17.62
CA PRO A 7 32.90 27.17 -18.86
C PRO A 7 33.49 28.35 -19.63
N ASN A 8 33.50 28.30 -20.96
CA ASN A 8 33.27 29.50 -21.76
C ASN A 8 32.80 29.16 -23.18
N ALA A 9 31.85 29.99 -23.60
CA ALA A 9 31.03 29.90 -24.79
C ALA A 9 31.80 30.20 -26.09
N LEU A 10 31.28 29.70 -27.21
CA LEU A 10 31.28 30.45 -28.46
C LEU A 10 30.08 30.03 -29.34
N PHE A 11 29.21 31.00 -29.61
CA PHE A 11 28.18 30.94 -30.64
C PHE A 11 28.82 30.93 -32.03
N ALA A 12 28.24 30.20 -33.00
CA ALA A 12 27.58 30.78 -34.20
C ALA A 12 27.52 29.82 -35.40
N GLN A 13 26.29 29.71 -35.94
CA GLN A 13 25.92 29.53 -37.35
C GLN A 13 26.20 28.20 -38.06
N MET A 14 25.15 27.40 -38.27
CA MET A 14 24.96 26.65 -39.51
C MET A 14 23.51 26.73 -40.01
N LYS A 15 23.41 26.94 -41.32
CA LYS A 15 22.22 27.31 -42.10
C LYS A 15 21.30 26.11 -42.37
N VAL A 16 20.01 26.44 -42.49
CA VAL A 16 18.90 25.59 -42.90
C VAL A 16 19.14 24.98 -44.29
N GLY A 17 18.85 23.69 -44.44
CA GLY A 17 18.63 23.05 -45.74
C GLY A 17 18.67 21.52 -45.68
N HIS A 18 17.68 20.88 -46.30
CA HIS A 18 17.47 19.42 -46.46
C HIS A 18 16.61 18.73 -45.40
N TRP A 19 15.41 19.28 -45.24
CA TRP A 19 14.23 18.50 -44.91
C TRP A 19 13.98 17.53 -46.11
N TRP A 20 13.71 16.24 -45.85
CA TRP A 20 13.04 15.24 -46.74
C TRP A 20 13.84 14.05 -47.32
N ILE A 21 15.02 13.66 -46.82
CA ILE A 21 15.62 12.35 -47.17
C ILE A 21 16.21 11.66 -45.93
N SER A 22 15.32 11.17 -45.07
CA SER A 22 15.61 10.09 -44.10
C SER A 22 14.33 9.37 -43.64
N ALA A 23 13.21 9.59 -44.34
CA ALA A 23 12.02 8.78 -44.19
C ALA A 23 12.20 7.52 -45.03
N LEU A 24 12.01 6.37 -44.38
CA LEU A 24 11.99 5.01 -44.94
C LEU A 24 13.37 4.40 -45.18
N LEU A 25 13.96 3.84 -44.12
CA LEU A 25 14.40 2.44 -44.18
C LEU A 25 14.44 1.84 -42.77
N TRP A 26 13.66 0.77 -42.60
CA TRP A 26 13.59 -0.13 -41.44
C TRP A 26 12.87 0.36 -40.19
N MET A 27 11.55 0.47 -40.35
CA MET A 27 10.61 -0.02 -39.33
C MET A 27 10.88 -1.50 -39.07
N ALA A 28 11.72 -1.77 -38.08
CA ALA A 28 11.54 -2.89 -37.18
C ALA A 28 11.48 -2.29 -35.78
N LEU A 29 10.29 -1.77 -35.43
CA LEU A 29 9.91 -1.57 -34.05
C LEU A 29 9.83 -2.97 -33.43
N ALA A 30 10.99 -3.52 -33.05
CA ALA A 30 11.01 -4.29 -31.82
C ALA A 30 10.62 -3.28 -30.75
N THR A 31 9.32 -3.22 -30.42
CA THR A 31 8.94 -2.68 -29.13
C THR A 31 9.84 -3.42 -28.14
N PRO A 32 10.67 -2.73 -27.33
CA PRO A 32 11.14 -3.40 -26.14
C PRO A 32 9.84 -3.84 -25.47
N SER A 33 9.61 -5.15 -25.41
CA SER A 33 8.66 -5.71 -24.46
C SER A 33 9.05 -5.02 -23.17
N LYS A 34 8.22 -4.07 -22.72
CA LYS A 34 8.41 -3.46 -21.41
C LYS A 34 8.32 -4.68 -20.51
N ALA A 35 9.46 -5.22 -20.10
CA ALA A 35 9.46 -6.23 -19.07
C ALA A 35 8.67 -5.59 -17.93
N SER A 36 7.65 -6.28 -17.46
CA SER A 36 6.63 -5.69 -16.61
C SER A 36 6.74 -6.42 -15.28
N VAL A 37 6.72 -5.68 -14.17
CA VAL A 37 6.97 -6.30 -12.87
C VAL A 37 5.65 -6.91 -12.42
N ILE A 38 5.58 -8.24 -12.42
CA ILE A 38 4.38 -8.92 -11.92
C ILE A 38 4.42 -8.97 -10.39
N LEU A 39 3.34 -8.49 -9.77
CA LEU A 39 3.05 -8.63 -8.35
C LEU A 39 2.10 -9.80 -8.11
N ARG A 40 2.34 -10.51 -7.01
CA ARG A 40 1.51 -11.63 -6.53
C ARG A 40 0.76 -11.19 -5.27
N ILE A 41 -0.50 -10.79 -5.42
CA ILE A 41 -1.31 -10.24 -4.33
C ILE A 41 -2.23 -11.32 -3.77
N ALA A 42 -2.08 -11.69 -2.50
CA ALA A 42 -3.01 -12.62 -1.84
C ALA A 42 -4.32 -11.89 -1.48
N ILE A 43 -5.41 -12.28 -2.16
CA ILE A 43 -6.75 -11.70 -1.96
C ILE A 43 -7.50 -12.48 -0.87
N GLU A 44 -7.56 -13.79 -1.02
CA GLU A 44 -8.18 -14.69 -0.02
C GLU A 44 -7.11 -15.61 0.55
N ARG A 45 -7.08 -15.80 1.88
CA ARG A 45 -6.01 -16.52 2.57
C ARG A 45 -6.55 -17.48 3.62
N GLY A 46 -6.17 -18.75 3.52
CA GLY A 46 -6.54 -19.78 4.50
C GLY A 46 -8.03 -20.09 4.55
N VAL A 47 -8.70 -20.02 3.39
CA VAL A 47 -10.14 -20.25 3.28
C VAL A 47 -10.43 -21.68 2.81
N ASN A 48 -11.55 -22.26 3.21
CA ASN A 48 -11.93 -23.61 2.74
C ASN A 48 -12.40 -23.60 1.27
N GLN A 49 -12.95 -22.48 0.83
CA GLN A 49 -13.51 -22.27 -0.49
C GLN A 49 -13.38 -20.81 -0.88
N VAL A 50 -13.21 -20.53 -2.17
CA VAL A 50 -13.19 -19.19 -2.75
C VAL A 50 -13.94 -19.17 -4.07
N THR A 51 -14.72 -18.11 -4.30
CA THR A 51 -15.39 -17.88 -5.57
C THR A 51 -14.40 -17.31 -6.57
N VAL A 52 -14.30 -17.91 -7.76
CA VAL A 52 -13.44 -17.47 -8.84
C VAL A 52 -14.18 -17.43 -10.17
N GLY A 53 -13.79 -16.54 -11.07
CA GLY A 53 -14.44 -16.39 -12.37
C GLY A 53 -13.68 -15.48 -13.31
N SER A 54 -14.28 -15.15 -14.45
CA SER A 54 -13.68 -14.24 -15.42
C SER A 54 -14.73 -13.47 -16.23
N SER A 55 -14.39 -12.24 -16.63
CA SER A 55 -15.28 -11.40 -17.45
C SER A 55 -15.28 -11.81 -18.91
N THR A 56 -14.23 -12.49 -19.36
CA THR A 56 -14.13 -13.13 -20.68
C THR A 56 -14.02 -14.64 -20.52
N THR A 57 -14.01 -15.40 -21.62
CA THR A 57 -13.68 -16.83 -21.52
C THR A 57 -12.28 -16.96 -20.94
N ALA A 58 -12.11 -17.71 -19.86
CA ALA A 58 -10.82 -17.94 -19.24
C ALA A 58 -10.30 -19.35 -19.53
N LEU A 59 -9.00 -19.47 -19.77
CA LEU A 59 -8.30 -20.76 -19.79
C LEU A 59 -8.06 -21.22 -18.35
N VAL A 60 -8.37 -22.48 -18.07
CA VAL A 60 -8.03 -23.13 -16.80
C VAL A 60 -6.82 -24.02 -17.02
N LYS A 61 -5.74 -23.79 -16.28
CA LYS A 61 -4.49 -24.56 -16.39
C LYS A 61 -4.08 -25.18 -15.05
N ASP A 62 -3.40 -26.32 -15.10
CA ASP A 62 -2.83 -26.99 -13.93
C ASP A 62 -1.44 -26.45 -13.54
N SER A 63 -0.79 -27.10 -12.57
CA SER A 63 0.57 -26.76 -12.10
C SER A 63 1.66 -26.88 -13.17
N THR A 64 1.43 -27.67 -14.22
CA THR A 64 2.37 -27.84 -15.33
C THR A 64 2.16 -26.81 -16.45
N GLY A 65 1.11 -25.99 -16.34
CA GLY A 65 0.68 -25.05 -17.36
C GLY A 65 -0.19 -25.68 -18.46
N LYS A 66 -0.55 -26.96 -18.34
CA LYS A 66 -1.44 -27.63 -19.29
C LYS A 66 -2.86 -27.10 -19.15
N THR A 67 -3.47 -26.71 -20.26
CA THR A 67 -4.88 -26.31 -20.30
C THR A 67 -5.78 -27.52 -20.11
N LEU A 68 -6.62 -27.47 -19.07
CA LEU A 68 -7.61 -28.49 -18.73
C LEU A 68 -8.98 -28.20 -19.36
N GLY A 69 -9.27 -26.92 -19.63
CA GLY A 69 -10.47 -26.48 -20.29
C GLY A 69 -10.67 -24.96 -20.17
N LYS A 70 -11.93 -24.53 -20.24
CA LYS A 70 -12.30 -23.12 -20.26
C LYS A 70 -13.45 -22.83 -19.30
N LEU A 71 -13.37 -21.72 -18.57
CA LEU A 71 -14.52 -21.13 -17.88
C LEU A 71 -15.27 -20.21 -18.86
N PRO A 72 -16.61 -20.28 -18.93
CA PRO A 72 -17.41 -19.31 -19.65
C PRO A 72 -17.22 -17.89 -19.11
N ALA A 73 -17.39 -16.90 -19.98
CA ALA A 73 -17.39 -15.50 -19.59
C ALA A 73 -18.54 -15.20 -18.63
N MET A 74 -18.33 -14.25 -17.71
CA MET A 74 -19.33 -13.76 -16.75
C MET A 74 -19.96 -14.87 -15.89
N SER A 75 -19.21 -15.95 -15.66
CA SER A 75 -19.61 -17.07 -14.81
C SER A 75 -18.62 -17.23 -13.66
N SER A 76 -19.14 -17.60 -12.49
CA SER A 76 -18.34 -17.86 -11.29
C SER A 76 -18.45 -19.32 -10.86
N PHE A 77 -17.38 -19.80 -10.24
CA PHE A 77 -17.20 -21.18 -9.83
C PHE A 77 -16.56 -21.18 -8.45
N TYR A 78 -16.90 -22.19 -7.66
CA TYR A 78 -16.24 -22.39 -6.38
C TYR A 78 -14.97 -23.21 -6.55
N ALA A 79 -13.83 -22.64 -6.16
CA ALA A 79 -12.64 -23.41 -5.89
C ALA A 79 -12.65 -23.90 -4.44
N GLN A 80 -12.45 -25.19 -4.22
CA GLN A 80 -12.54 -25.82 -2.89
C GLN A 80 -11.26 -26.57 -2.55
N ALA A 81 -10.83 -26.47 -1.29
CA ALA A 81 -9.75 -27.30 -0.78
C ALA A 81 -10.19 -28.76 -0.79
N VAL A 82 -9.38 -29.64 -1.40
CA VAL A 82 -9.61 -31.09 -1.38
C VAL A 82 -8.31 -31.80 -1.00
N PRO A 83 -8.36 -33.04 -0.49
CA PRO A 83 -7.14 -33.80 -0.21
C PRO A 83 -6.23 -33.86 -1.44
N GLY A 84 -4.99 -33.36 -1.30
CA GLY A 84 -4.00 -33.33 -2.36
C GLY A 84 -4.13 -32.22 -3.40
N GLY A 85 -5.03 -31.24 -3.24
CA GLY A 85 -5.13 -30.14 -4.20
C GLY A 85 -6.33 -29.21 -4.06
N VAL A 86 -6.81 -28.75 -5.20
CA VAL A 86 -7.97 -27.89 -5.40
C VAL A 86 -8.95 -28.59 -6.33
N ALA A 87 -10.24 -28.51 -6.03
CA ALA A 87 -11.30 -28.82 -6.97
C ALA A 87 -11.89 -27.52 -7.53
N LEU A 88 -12.12 -27.46 -8.84
CA LEU A 88 -12.72 -26.32 -9.54
C LEU A 88 -13.59 -26.84 -10.69
N ASP A 89 -14.89 -26.52 -10.65
CA ASP A 89 -15.88 -27.08 -11.58
C ASP A 89 -15.80 -28.62 -11.62
N LYS A 90 -15.41 -29.20 -12.77
CA LYS A 90 -15.23 -30.65 -12.98
C LYS A 90 -13.77 -31.10 -12.86
N TRP A 91 -12.84 -30.21 -12.58
CA TRP A 91 -11.41 -30.49 -12.54
C TRP A 91 -10.89 -30.61 -11.11
N GLN A 92 -9.86 -31.44 -10.94
CA GLN A 92 -9.08 -31.53 -9.70
C GLN A 92 -7.59 -31.53 -10.05
N SER A 93 -6.80 -30.68 -9.36
CA SER A 93 -5.38 -30.46 -9.62
C SER A 93 -4.67 -29.97 -8.36
N GLY A 94 -3.34 -30.01 -8.30
CA GLY A 94 -2.57 -29.45 -7.18
C GLY A 94 -2.75 -27.93 -7.02
N LEU A 95 -2.99 -27.22 -8.12
CA LEU A 95 -3.37 -25.80 -8.18
C LEU A 95 -4.10 -25.51 -9.49
N PHE A 96 -4.72 -24.34 -9.59
CA PHE A 96 -5.27 -23.83 -10.84
C PHE A 96 -4.78 -22.43 -11.17
N TRP A 97 -4.48 -22.22 -12.45
CA TRP A 97 -4.43 -20.90 -13.06
C TRP A 97 -5.73 -20.63 -13.80
N ILE A 98 -6.27 -19.43 -13.63
CA ILE A 98 -7.42 -18.91 -14.36
C ILE A 98 -6.96 -17.68 -15.12
N GLU A 99 -6.88 -17.80 -16.44
CA GLU A 99 -6.32 -16.78 -17.33
C GLU A 99 -7.40 -16.26 -18.29
N PRO A 100 -7.90 -15.02 -18.10
CA PRO A 100 -8.87 -14.43 -19.02
C PRO A 100 -8.27 -14.33 -20.42
N THR A 101 -9.08 -14.56 -21.45
CA THR A 101 -8.66 -14.26 -22.83
C THR A 101 -8.77 -12.75 -23.09
N GLY A 102 -7.88 -12.22 -23.94
CA GLY A 102 -7.80 -10.78 -24.22
C GLY A 102 -7.38 -9.98 -22.98
N LYS A 103 -7.95 -8.77 -22.84
CA LYS A 103 -7.78 -7.92 -21.65
C LYS A 103 -8.95 -8.07 -20.67
N GLY A 104 -9.41 -9.32 -20.47
CA GLY A 104 -10.47 -9.62 -19.52
C GLY A 104 -10.00 -9.51 -18.06
N PHE A 105 -10.96 -9.53 -17.15
CA PHE A 105 -10.74 -9.47 -15.71
C PHE A 105 -10.96 -10.85 -15.10
N VAL A 106 -10.36 -11.07 -13.93
CA VAL A 106 -10.63 -12.22 -13.07
C VAL A 106 -11.48 -11.80 -11.88
N TYR A 107 -12.41 -12.67 -11.49
CA TYR A 107 -13.19 -12.49 -10.27
C TYR A 107 -12.56 -13.33 -9.16
N ILE A 108 -12.34 -12.74 -7.98
CA ILE A 108 -11.81 -13.45 -6.80
C ILE A 108 -12.59 -12.95 -5.58
N GLY A 109 -13.24 -13.87 -4.87
CA GLY A 109 -14.09 -13.53 -3.72
C GLY A 109 -15.27 -12.67 -4.16
N GLU A 110 -15.17 -11.37 -3.94
CA GLU A 110 -16.22 -10.38 -4.16
C GLU A 110 -15.90 -9.31 -5.22
N HIS A 111 -14.67 -9.33 -5.77
CA HIS A 111 -14.18 -8.24 -6.61
C HIS A 111 -13.58 -8.72 -7.93
N TRP A 112 -13.56 -7.80 -8.90
CA TRP A 112 -12.94 -7.95 -10.21
C TRP A 112 -11.53 -7.37 -10.22
N TYR A 113 -10.57 -8.11 -10.76
CA TYR A 113 -9.16 -7.75 -10.81
C TYR A 113 -8.61 -7.89 -12.23
N ARG A 114 -7.56 -7.11 -12.52
CA ARG A 114 -6.74 -7.28 -13.74
C ARG A 114 -5.84 -8.52 -13.61
N GLY A 115 -5.22 -8.91 -14.72
CA GLY A 115 -4.28 -10.01 -14.76
C GLY A 115 -4.94 -11.39 -14.68
N ARG A 116 -4.37 -12.30 -13.88
CA ARG A 116 -4.81 -13.71 -13.77
C ARG A 116 -4.90 -14.16 -12.32
N THR A 117 -5.59 -15.26 -12.07
CA THR A 117 -5.73 -15.85 -10.73
C THR A 117 -4.95 -17.14 -10.61
N LEU A 118 -4.20 -17.28 -9.52
CA LEU A 118 -3.68 -18.54 -9.01
C LEU A 118 -4.53 -18.96 -7.81
N VAL A 119 -5.08 -20.18 -7.83
CA VAL A 119 -5.69 -20.80 -6.64
C VAL A 119 -4.82 -21.98 -6.22
N VAL A 120 -4.30 -21.92 -4.99
CA VAL A 120 -3.31 -22.88 -4.50
C VAL A 120 -3.63 -23.27 -3.04
N PRO A 121 -3.50 -24.56 -2.67
CA PRO A 121 -3.64 -24.98 -1.30
C PRO A 121 -2.40 -24.60 -0.48
N THR A 122 -2.62 -24.30 0.78
CA THR A 122 -1.61 -23.98 1.80
C THR A 122 -1.91 -24.78 3.06
N ASP A 123 -1.01 -24.72 4.05
CA ASP A 123 -1.19 -25.33 5.38
C ASP A 123 -2.46 -24.85 6.10
N LYS A 124 -2.94 -23.64 5.77
CA LYS A 124 -4.12 -23.01 6.39
C LYS A 124 -5.40 -23.11 5.56
N GLY A 125 -5.39 -23.80 4.42
CA GLY A 125 -6.51 -23.84 3.47
C GLY A 125 -6.12 -23.29 2.10
N LEU A 126 -7.08 -22.85 1.28
CA LEU A 126 -6.80 -22.22 -0.01
C LEU A 126 -6.29 -20.79 0.15
N THR A 127 -5.39 -20.41 -0.75
CA THR A 127 -5.06 -19.01 -1.01
C THR A 127 -5.38 -18.70 -2.47
N ALA A 128 -6.14 -17.63 -2.72
CA ALA A 128 -6.35 -17.08 -4.05
C ALA A 128 -5.43 -15.86 -4.23
N VAL A 129 -4.56 -15.93 -5.23
CA VAL A 129 -3.54 -14.93 -5.51
C VAL A 129 -3.83 -14.28 -6.86
N ASN A 130 -3.98 -12.96 -6.87
CA ASN A 130 -4.01 -12.19 -8.09
C ASN A 130 -2.58 -11.93 -8.59
N TRP A 131 -2.31 -12.32 -9.83
CA TRP A 131 -1.07 -12.04 -10.53
C TRP A 131 -1.32 -10.93 -11.54
N VAL A 132 -0.75 -9.77 -11.28
CA VAL A 132 -1.08 -8.52 -11.97
C VAL A 132 0.19 -7.71 -12.23
N ASP A 133 0.18 -6.93 -13.30
CA ASP A 133 1.22 -5.94 -13.57
C ASP A 133 1.28 -4.87 -12.48
N ASP A 134 2.47 -4.41 -12.11
CA ASP A 134 2.65 -3.46 -11.02
C ASP A 134 1.98 -2.11 -11.31
N GLU A 135 2.00 -1.63 -12.55
CA GLU A 135 1.30 -0.39 -12.93
C GLU A 135 -0.23 -0.60 -12.88
N GLU A 136 -0.73 -1.74 -13.35
CA GLU A 136 -2.16 -2.07 -13.27
C GLU A 136 -2.67 -2.24 -11.84
N TYR A 137 -1.84 -2.78 -10.94
CA TYR A 137 -2.13 -2.86 -9.51
C TYR A 137 -2.32 -1.46 -8.91
N LEU A 138 -1.47 -0.51 -9.29
CA LEU A 138 -1.48 0.84 -8.74
C LEU A 138 -2.71 1.64 -9.14
N TYR A 139 -3.31 1.36 -10.30
CA TYR A 139 -4.58 2.02 -10.67
C TYR A 139 -5.67 1.82 -9.63
N SER A 140 -5.71 0.63 -9.01
CA SER A 140 -6.65 0.28 -7.95
C SER A 140 -6.20 0.84 -6.59
N VAL A 141 -4.92 0.69 -6.25
CA VAL A 141 -4.41 1.15 -4.95
C VAL A 141 -4.53 2.65 -4.80
N VAL A 142 -4.18 3.44 -5.82
CA VAL A 142 -4.26 4.90 -5.71
C VAL A 142 -5.71 5.35 -5.43
N GLY A 143 -6.70 4.76 -6.09
CA GLY A 143 -8.12 5.08 -5.83
C GLY A 143 -8.71 4.40 -4.60
N GLY A 144 -8.05 3.39 -4.04
CA GLY A 144 -8.39 2.81 -2.74
C GLY A 144 -7.84 3.62 -1.57
N GLU A 145 -6.71 4.30 -1.76
CA GLU A 145 -5.98 5.01 -0.72
C GLU A 145 -6.30 6.51 -0.67
N MET A 146 -6.57 7.14 -1.82
CA MET A 146 -6.93 8.55 -1.91
C MET A 146 -8.25 8.73 -2.65
N ASP A 147 -8.97 9.80 -2.29
CA ASP A 147 -10.11 10.25 -3.09
C ASP A 147 -9.61 10.68 -4.48
N THR A 148 -10.24 10.11 -5.50
CA THR A 148 -9.83 10.23 -6.89
C THR A 148 -10.04 11.63 -7.49
N GLU A 149 -10.77 12.51 -6.80
CA GLU A 149 -10.94 13.92 -7.18
C GLU A 149 -9.87 14.84 -6.57
N TRP A 150 -8.95 14.28 -5.77
CA TRP A 150 -7.85 15.04 -5.19
C TRP A 150 -6.87 15.56 -6.24
N PRO A 151 -6.09 16.61 -5.91
CA PRO A 151 -5.13 17.20 -6.84
C PRO A 151 -4.19 16.16 -7.44
N ALA A 152 -3.94 16.26 -8.75
CA ALA A 152 -3.11 15.31 -9.48
C ALA A 152 -1.71 15.10 -8.87
N GLU A 153 -1.11 16.15 -8.29
CA GLU A 153 0.20 16.04 -7.65
C GLU A 153 0.17 15.20 -6.36
N ALA A 154 -0.94 15.18 -5.61
CA ALA A 154 -1.12 14.29 -4.48
C ALA A 154 -1.28 12.82 -4.94
N LEU A 155 -2.09 12.59 -5.98
CA LEU A 155 -2.28 11.26 -6.57
C LEU A 155 -0.98 10.70 -7.15
N LYS A 156 -0.14 11.54 -7.80
CA LYS A 156 1.19 11.15 -8.28
C LYS A 156 2.13 10.79 -7.13
N ALA A 157 2.13 11.57 -6.05
CA ALA A 157 2.92 11.25 -4.87
C ALA A 157 2.50 9.90 -4.28
N GLN A 158 1.19 9.66 -4.17
CA GLN A 158 0.65 8.37 -3.74
C GLN A 158 1.05 7.22 -4.67
N ALA A 159 1.02 7.41 -5.99
CA ALA A 159 1.43 6.39 -6.95
C ALA A 159 2.90 5.95 -6.74
N VAL A 160 3.81 6.91 -6.59
CA VAL A 160 5.24 6.62 -6.34
C VAL A 160 5.46 5.97 -4.97
N ALA A 161 4.82 6.48 -3.91
CA ALA A 161 4.93 5.90 -2.56
C ALA A 161 4.35 4.47 -2.53
N ALA A 162 3.21 4.24 -3.19
CA ALA A 162 2.57 2.94 -3.28
C ALA A 162 3.41 1.93 -4.08
N ARG A 163 3.95 2.32 -5.24
CA ARG A 163 4.83 1.47 -6.05
C ARG A 163 6.06 1.05 -5.26
N THR A 164 6.69 2.02 -4.62
CA THR A 164 7.88 1.81 -3.80
C THR A 164 7.59 0.84 -2.65
N PHE A 165 6.46 1.00 -1.96
CA PHE A 165 6.06 0.13 -0.86
C PHE A 165 5.78 -1.31 -1.33
N ALA A 166 5.03 -1.48 -2.42
CA ALA A 166 4.72 -2.81 -2.96
C ALA A 166 6.00 -3.58 -3.36
N LEU A 167 6.96 -2.89 -3.97
CA LEU A 167 8.25 -3.48 -4.35
C LEU A 167 9.16 -3.76 -3.15
N TYR A 168 9.15 -2.90 -2.13
CA TYR A 168 9.83 -3.15 -0.86
C TYR A 168 9.28 -4.42 -0.19
N GLU A 169 7.96 -4.54 -0.10
CA GLU A 169 7.29 -5.68 0.52
C GLU A 169 7.49 -6.98 -0.27
N ARG A 170 7.55 -6.89 -1.61
CA ARG A 170 7.92 -8.00 -2.49
C ARG A 170 9.35 -8.49 -2.24
N GLU A 171 10.32 -7.59 -2.15
CA GLU A 171 11.72 -7.95 -1.88
C GLU A 171 11.86 -8.59 -0.48
N LYS A 172 11.21 -8.00 0.52
CA LYS A 172 11.14 -8.54 1.89
C LYS A 172 10.53 -9.95 1.94
N ARG A 173 9.60 -10.26 1.02
CA ARG A 173 8.96 -11.58 0.89
C ARG A 173 9.46 -12.40 -0.29
N ARG A 174 10.65 -12.14 -0.84
CA ARG A 174 11.19 -12.86 -2.02
C ARG A 174 11.23 -14.39 -1.86
N ASN A 175 11.35 -14.88 -0.62
CA ASN A 175 11.37 -16.31 -0.31
C ASN A 175 9.97 -16.93 -0.08
N ASN A 176 8.90 -16.12 -0.10
CA ASN A 176 7.54 -16.63 -0.04
C ASN A 176 7.15 -17.20 -1.43
N PRO A 177 6.85 -18.50 -1.53
CA PRO A 177 6.56 -19.12 -2.81
C PRO A 177 5.18 -18.76 -3.36
N VAL A 178 4.27 -18.22 -2.53
CA VAL A 178 2.86 -18.04 -2.88
C VAL A 178 2.55 -16.60 -3.31
N TYR A 179 2.92 -15.60 -2.50
CA TYR A 179 2.55 -14.20 -2.72
C TYR A 179 3.60 -13.21 -2.20
N ASP A 180 3.55 -11.98 -2.71
CA ASP A 180 4.46 -10.87 -2.39
C ASP A 180 3.86 -9.94 -1.30
N LEU A 181 2.56 -9.67 -1.38
CA LEU A 181 1.80 -8.86 -0.43
C LEU A 181 0.33 -9.31 -0.36
N GLY A 182 -0.41 -8.79 0.61
CA GLY A 182 -1.87 -8.93 0.70
C GLY A 182 -2.59 -7.67 0.23
N ASP A 183 -3.91 -7.65 0.41
CA ASP A 183 -4.85 -6.68 -0.15
C ASP A 183 -5.45 -5.70 0.87
N SER A 184 -5.10 -5.84 2.16
CA SER A 184 -5.69 -5.06 3.25
C SER A 184 -4.76 -3.99 3.83
N PRO A 185 -5.29 -2.79 4.18
CA PRO A 185 -4.49 -1.67 4.68
C PRO A 185 -3.96 -1.86 6.10
N ASP A 186 -4.42 -2.87 6.85
CA ASP A 186 -3.91 -3.15 8.20
C ASP A 186 -2.40 -3.48 8.19
N HIS A 187 -1.92 -4.05 7.08
CA HIS A 187 -0.53 -4.49 6.92
C HIS A 187 0.07 -4.13 5.55
N TRP A 188 -0.76 -3.83 4.56
CA TRP A 188 -0.33 -3.49 3.20
C TRP A 188 -1.08 -2.25 2.70
N GLN A 189 -1.81 -2.39 1.59
CA GLN A 189 -2.45 -1.30 0.88
C GLN A 189 -3.85 -1.75 0.48
N ASN A 190 -4.76 -0.80 0.35
CA ASN A 190 -6.15 -1.02 -0.01
C ASN A 190 -6.27 -1.39 -1.50
N TYR A 191 -6.24 -2.69 -1.81
CA TYR A 191 -6.34 -3.22 -3.17
C TYR A 191 -7.67 -3.96 -3.37
N LYS A 192 -8.66 -3.30 -3.96
CA LYS A 192 -10.00 -3.88 -4.23
C LYS A 192 -10.27 -4.16 -5.70
N GLY A 193 -9.21 -4.17 -6.52
CA GLY A 193 -9.30 -4.36 -7.95
C GLY A 193 -9.95 -3.19 -8.67
N VAL A 194 -10.64 -3.48 -9.78
CA VAL A 194 -11.02 -2.47 -10.78
C VAL A 194 -12.09 -1.48 -10.30
N ILE A 195 -12.75 -1.75 -9.18
CA ILE A 195 -13.82 -0.89 -8.62
C ILE A 195 -13.29 0.48 -8.16
N ASN A 196 -12.01 0.55 -7.79
CA ASN A 196 -11.37 1.79 -7.35
C ASN A 196 -10.63 2.52 -8.48
N GLU A 197 -10.67 2.00 -9.70
CA GLU A 197 -9.95 2.60 -10.82
C GLU A 197 -10.75 3.75 -11.44
N THR A 198 -10.08 4.85 -11.76
CA THR A 198 -10.68 6.00 -12.45
C THR A 198 -9.69 6.59 -13.45
N PRO A 199 -10.14 7.44 -14.40
CA PRO A 199 -9.23 8.14 -15.30
C PRO A 199 -8.14 8.96 -14.58
N SER A 200 -8.42 9.49 -13.38
CA SER A 200 -7.42 10.24 -12.61
C SER A 200 -6.37 9.33 -11.97
N THR A 201 -6.74 8.13 -11.52
CA THR A 201 -5.75 7.15 -11.02
C THR A 201 -4.86 6.65 -12.14
N TYR A 202 -5.42 6.38 -13.33
CA TYR A 202 -4.64 6.05 -14.53
C TYR A 202 -3.63 7.15 -14.86
N ALA A 203 -4.09 8.40 -14.96
CA ALA A 203 -3.22 9.52 -15.31
C ALA A 203 -2.08 9.74 -14.29
N ALA A 204 -2.34 9.54 -12.99
CA ALA A 204 -1.32 9.69 -11.95
C ALA A 204 -0.26 8.58 -12.00
N VAL A 205 -0.70 7.34 -12.18
CA VAL A 205 0.18 6.16 -12.29
C VAL A 205 1.02 6.26 -13.57
N ASP A 206 0.39 6.50 -14.71
CA ASP A 206 1.06 6.65 -16.02
C ASP A 206 2.08 7.79 -16.02
N ALA A 207 1.76 8.94 -15.40
CA ALA A 207 2.67 10.08 -15.32
C ALA A 207 3.89 9.82 -14.43
N THR A 208 3.86 8.75 -13.63
CA THR A 208 4.92 8.32 -12.72
C THR A 208 5.43 6.92 -13.05
N ASP A 209 5.25 6.47 -14.31
CA ASP A 209 5.64 5.14 -14.82
C ASP A 209 7.00 4.74 -14.26
N LYS A 210 7.04 3.64 -13.51
CA LYS A 210 8.26 3.02 -12.97
C LYS A 210 9.08 3.87 -11.99
N GLN A 211 8.55 4.98 -11.50
CA GLN A 211 9.26 5.81 -10.52
C GLN A 211 9.11 5.24 -9.11
N VAL A 212 10.24 5.13 -8.41
CA VAL A 212 10.35 4.64 -7.03
C VAL A 212 11.26 5.52 -6.19
N LEU A 213 11.12 5.45 -4.88
CA LEU A 213 12.03 6.12 -3.94
C LEU A 213 13.13 5.15 -3.46
N THR A 214 14.35 5.67 -3.43
CA THR A 214 15.54 4.90 -3.04
C THR A 214 16.39 5.65 -2.04
N TYR A 215 17.05 4.93 -1.15
CA TYR A 215 18.07 5.45 -0.24
C TYR A 215 19.29 4.55 -0.32
N LYS A 216 20.45 5.13 -0.66
CA LYS A 216 21.69 4.37 -0.93
C LYS A 216 21.45 3.19 -1.89
N ASP A 217 20.83 3.49 -3.03
CA ASP A 217 20.51 2.55 -4.12
C ASP A 217 19.57 1.39 -3.75
N SER A 218 18.94 1.43 -2.57
CA SER A 218 17.95 0.44 -2.11
C SER A 218 16.56 1.05 -2.08
N ILE A 219 15.54 0.31 -2.53
CA ILE A 219 14.13 0.69 -2.41
C ILE A 219 13.80 0.89 -0.92
N ILE A 220 13.16 2.02 -0.58
CA ILE A 220 12.85 2.35 0.80
C ILE A 220 11.52 1.77 1.29
N LEU A 221 11.35 1.69 2.61
CA LEU A 221 10.03 1.52 3.22
C LEU A 221 9.23 2.84 3.14
N SER A 222 8.49 3.05 2.04
CA SER A 222 7.69 4.26 1.78
C SER A 222 6.27 4.17 2.34
N VAL A 223 6.17 4.05 3.66
CA VAL A 223 4.86 4.01 4.35
C VAL A 223 4.15 5.36 4.26
N PHE A 224 2.82 5.33 4.29
CA PHE A 224 1.95 6.49 4.22
C PHE A 224 0.70 6.26 5.07
N HIS A 225 0.00 7.33 5.42
CA HIS A 225 -1.16 7.28 6.31
C HIS A 225 -2.10 8.47 6.05
N ASP A 226 -3.31 8.44 6.60
CA ASP A 226 -4.37 9.43 6.32
C ASP A 226 -4.01 10.84 6.85
N CYS A 227 -3.74 10.94 8.15
CA CYS A 227 -3.39 12.20 8.84
C CYS A 227 -2.36 12.00 9.96
N SER A 228 -1.42 12.93 10.13
CA SER A 228 -0.45 12.89 11.23
C SER A 228 -0.93 13.59 12.51
N GLY A 229 -1.84 14.56 12.38
CA GLY A 229 -2.23 15.44 13.49
C GLY A 229 -1.29 16.63 13.68
N GLY A 230 -0.74 17.16 12.58
CA GLY A 230 0.08 18.36 12.51
C GLY A 230 1.58 18.14 12.41
N HIS A 231 2.05 16.93 12.70
CA HIS A 231 3.45 16.54 12.56
C HIS A 231 3.54 15.03 12.40
N THR A 232 4.40 14.55 11.50
CA THR A 232 4.71 13.10 11.38
C THR A 232 5.64 12.66 12.52
N GLU A 233 5.87 11.36 12.67
CA GLU A 233 6.66 10.75 13.73
C GLU A 233 7.99 10.17 13.22
N ASN A 234 8.96 10.03 14.12
CA ASN A 234 10.14 9.21 13.82
C ASN A 234 9.75 7.73 13.92
N VAL A 235 10.28 6.90 13.02
CA VAL A 235 9.95 5.47 13.04
C VAL A 235 10.36 4.76 14.34
N GLU A 236 11.44 5.17 15.00
CA GLU A 236 11.85 4.59 16.29
C GLU A 236 10.90 4.93 17.44
N ASP A 237 10.10 5.99 17.30
CA ASP A 237 9.11 6.38 18.30
C ASP A 237 7.80 5.57 18.17
N VAL A 238 7.56 4.96 17.00
CA VAL A 238 6.33 4.21 16.70
C VAL A 238 6.58 2.70 16.59
N TRP A 239 7.60 2.28 15.84
CA TRP A 239 7.91 0.87 15.55
C TRP A 239 9.26 0.39 16.13
N GLY A 240 10.04 1.29 16.73
CA GLY A 240 11.32 0.95 17.37
C GLY A 240 12.47 0.61 16.42
N SER A 241 12.22 0.52 15.11
CA SER A 241 13.28 0.42 14.08
C SER A 241 13.85 1.80 13.76
N HIS A 242 15.00 1.83 13.09
CA HIS A 242 15.62 3.08 12.63
C HIS A 242 15.73 3.10 11.11
N GLU A 243 15.04 4.03 10.47
CA GLU A 243 15.09 4.28 9.03
C GLU A 243 15.45 5.75 8.77
N PRO A 244 16.66 6.06 8.24
CA PRO A 244 17.13 7.43 8.10
C PRO A 244 16.22 8.37 7.28
N TYR A 245 15.38 7.80 6.43
CA TYR A 245 14.44 8.52 5.57
C TYR A 245 13.02 8.67 6.16
N LEU A 246 12.67 7.93 7.23
CA LEU A 246 11.40 8.08 7.95
C LEU A 246 11.62 8.90 9.22
N ARG A 247 11.74 10.22 9.02
CA ARG A 247 11.98 11.20 10.07
C ARG A 247 10.75 12.09 10.21
N ALA A 248 10.50 12.53 11.43
CA ALA A 248 9.43 13.45 11.72
C ALA A 248 9.65 14.80 11.01
N VAL A 249 8.62 15.27 10.32
CA VAL A 249 8.50 16.56 9.64
C VAL A 249 7.14 17.20 9.93
N GLU A 250 7.08 18.53 9.83
CA GLU A 250 5.83 19.28 9.89
C GLU A 250 4.82 18.73 8.87
N ASP A 251 3.57 18.56 9.29
CA ASP A 251 2.50 18.15 8.40
C ASP A 251 1.59 19.33 8.03
N TYR A 252 0.67 19.15 7.09
CA TYR A 252 -0.23 20.20 6.60
C TYR A 252 -1.70 19.82 6.76
N ASP A 253 -2.03 19.04 7.79
CA ASP A 253 -3.35 18.47 8.05
C ASP A 253 -4.06 19.07 9.30
N GLN A 254 -3.47 20.08 9.96
CA GLN A 254 -3.95 20.60 11.26
C GLN A 254 -5.41 21.08 11.26
N ASN A 255 -5.88 21.53 10.09
CA ASN A 255 -7.21 22.10 9.90
C ASN A 255 -8.21 21.12 9.29
N VAL A 256 -7.81 19.87 9.06
CA VAL A 256 -8.69 18.83 8.52
C VAL A 256 -9.54 18.24 9.64
N SER A 257 -10.85 18.30 9.49
CA SER A 257 -11.82 17.84 10.50
C SER A 257 -11.76 16.33 10.75
N GLU A 258 -11.50 15.57 9.70
CA GLU A 258 -11.46 14.12 9.63
C GLU A 258 -10.33 13.54 10.49
N CYS A 259 -9.26 14.34 10.65
CA CYS A 259 -8.12 14.04 11.49
C CYS A 259 -8.39 14.28 12.99
N LYS A 260 -9.51 14.92 13.36
CA LYS A 260 -9.88 15.15 14.77
C LYS A 260 -10.85 14.07 15.23
N TRP A 261 -10.64 13.52 16.43
CA TRP A 261 -11.52 12.47 16.96
C TRP A 261 -11.62 12.49 18.47
N VAL A 262 -12.73 11.98 18.98
CA VAL A 262 -12.94 11.76 20.42
C VAL A 262 -13.42 10.33 20.62
N LYS A 263 -12.83 9.62 21.58
CA LYS A 263 -13.28 8.29 21.98
C LYS A 263 -13.37 8.21 23.49
N THR A 264 -14.52 7.74 23.97
CA THR A 264 -14.75 7.51 25.39
C THR A 264 -14.84 6.02 25.65
N PHE A 265 -14.14 5.55 26.68
CA PHE A 265 -14.17 4.17 27.13
C PHE A 265 -14.64 4.10 28.59
N SER A 266 -15.51 3.14 28.88
CA SER A 266 -15.75 2.74 30.27
C SER A 266 -14.62 1.83 30.77
N PRO A 267 -14.36 1.75 32.08
CA PRO A 267 -13.41 0.78 32.62
C PRO A 267 -13.71 -0.66 32.20
N THR A 268 -15.00 -1.04 32.18
CA THR A 268 -15.45 -2.38 31.75
C THR A 268 -15.10 -2.66 30.28
N GLU A 269 -15.21 -1.66 29.40
CA GLU A 269 -14.84 -1.83 27.99
C GLU A 269 -13.34 -2.08 27.83
N ILE A 270 -12.50 -1.38 28.61
CA ILE A 270 -11.06 -1.62 28.59
C ILE A 270 -10.73 -3.00 29.18
N SER A 271 -11.37 -3.40 30.27
CA SER A 271 -11.21 -4.76 30.84
C SER A 271 -11.55 -5.86 29.84
N ALA A 272 -12.55 -5.66 28.96
CA ALA A 272 -12.91 -6.62 27.93
C ALA A 272 -11.88 -6.68 26.79
N ARG A 273 -11.15 -5.59 26.54
CA ARG A 273 -10.12 -5.50 25.48
C ARG A 273 -8.74 -5.95 25.97
N ILE A 274 -8.45 -5.76 27.26
CA ILE A 274 -7.13 -5.94 27.84
C ILE A 274 -7.13 -7.08 28.86
N SER A 275 -6.62 -8.24 28.47
CA SER A 275 -6.44 -9.37 29.37
C SER A 275 -5.30 -9.16 30.38
N GLY A 276 -5.40 -9.83 31.53
CA GLY A 276 -4.32 -9.91 32.53
C GLY A 276 -4.31 -8.81 33.59
N VAL A 277 -5.17 -7.78 33.51
CA VAL A 277 -5.22 -6.67 34.49
C VAL A 277 -6.41 -6.73 35.45
N GLY A 278 -7.41 -7.56 35.15
CA GLY A 278 -8.66 -7.62 35.94
C GLY A 278 -9.58 -6.43 35.64
N ASN A 279 -10.23 -5.90 36.67
CA ASN A 279 -11.06 -4.70 36.55
C ASN A 279 -10.15 -3.48 36.40
N VAL A 280 -10.31 -2.74 35.30
CA VAL A 280 -9.48 -1.56 35.04
C VAL A 280 -9.86 -0.46 36.02
N LEU A 281 -8.84 0.09 36.67
CA LEU A 281 -8.94 1.18 37.62
C LEU A 281 -8.41 2.48 37.02
N ASP A 282 -7.40 2.41 36.16
CA ASP A 282 -6.78 3.59 35.56
C ASP A 282 -6.11 3.36 34.21
N MET A 283 -5.96 4.44 33.45
CA MET A 283 -5.18 4.51 32.21
C MET A 283 -4.24 5.71 32.31
N ILE A 284 -2.96 5.48 32.06
CA ILE A 284 -1.91 6.50 32.24
C ILE A 284 -1.03 6.52 31.00
N ALA A 285 -1.04 7.62 30.25
CA ALA A 285 -0.06 7.87 29.21
C ALA A 285 1.27 8.25 29.88
N GLN A 286 2.26 7.36 29.78
CA GLN A 286 3.50 7.47 30.56
C GLN A 286 4.60 8.23 29.82
N THR A 287 4.82 7.91 28.55
CA THR A 287 5.86 8.54 27.73
C THR A 287 5.28 8.95 26.39
N TYR A 288 5.87 9.99 25.82
CA TYR A 288 5.45 10.60 24.58
C TYR A 288 6.62 10.68 23.60
N SER A 289 6.32 10.69 22.31
CA SER A 289 7.28 11.09 21.29
C SER A 289 7.61 12.58 21.45
N PRO A 290 8.69 13.07 20.83
CA PRO A 290 8.95 14.51 20.76
C PRO A 290 7.80 15.34 20.14
N PHE A 291 6.86 14.68 19.44
CA PHE A 291 5.77 15.31 18.69
C PHE A 291 4.38 15.03 19.29
N GLY A 292 4.32 14.46 20.50
CA GLY A 292 3.10 14.40 21.30
C GLY A 292 2.31 13.09 21.21
N SER A 293 2.74 12.11 20.40
CA SER A 293 2.12 10.79 20.37
C SER A 293 2.44 9.98 21.62
N VAL A 294 1.46 9.26 22.16
CA VAL A 294 1.65 8.35 23.30
C VAL A 294 2.50 7.15 22.85
N LYS A 295 3.69 7.02 23.44
CA LYS A 295 4.60 5.89 23.20
C LYS A 295 4.31 4.71 24.12
N VAL A 296 3.98 4.99 25.38
CA VAL A 296 3.66 3.95 26.38
C VAL A 296 2.39 4.32 27.11
N LEU A 297 1.39 3.45 27.00
CA LEU A 297 0.14 3.54 27.75
C LEU A 297 0.11 2.42 28.81
N LYS A 298 0.05 2.82 30.07
CA LYS A 298 -0.10 1.91 31.20
C LYS A 298 -1.57 1.74 31.55
N ILE A 299 -2.02 0.49 31.50
CA ILE A 299 -3.34 0.06 31.97
C ILE A 299 -3.17 -0.52 33.37
N VAL A 300 -3.87 0.06 34.35
CA VAL A 300 -3.84 -0.37 35.76
C VAL A 300 -5.17 -1.02 36.09
N GLY A 301 -5.13 -2.24 36.61
CA GLY A 301 -6.30 -2.91 37.15
C GLY A 301 -6.05 -3.53 38.52
N ASP A 302 -7.10 -4.09 39.11
CA ASP A 302 -7.09 -4.67 40.46
C ASP A 302 -6.25 -5.96 40.58
N LYS A 303 -5.92 -6.61 39.46
CA LYS A 303 -5.12 -7.83 39.41
C LYS A 303 -3.74 -7.66 38.80
N GLY A 304 -3.41 -6.46 38.31
CA GLY A 304 -2.10 -6.18 37.74
C GLY A 304 -2.05 -4.97 36.83
N THR A 305 -0.94 -4.82 36.15
CA THR A 305 -0.71 -3.72 35.19
C THR A 305 -0.22 -4.25 33.86
N LYS A 306 -0.63 -3.62 32.76
CA LYS A 306 -0.13 -3.91 31.42
C LYS A 306 0.41 -2.64 30.78
N LEU A 307 1.57 -2.74 30.14
CA LEU A 307 2.13 -1.69 29.30
C LEU A 307 1.81 -2.01 27.85
N LEU A 308 1.26 -1.04 27.13
CA LEU A 308 1.07 -1.08 25.69
C LEU A 308 2.00 -0.06 25.07
N GLN A 309 2.72 -0.44 24.02
CA GLN A 309 3.73 0.41 23.38
C GLN A 309 3.38 0.69 21.91
N GLY A 310 3.58 1.94 21.48
CA GLY A 310 3.40 2.36 20.09
C GLY A 310 2.06 1.89 19.49
N GLU A 311 2.13 1.11 18.41
CA GLU A 311 0.97 0.56 17.71
C GLU A 311 0.08 -0.37 18.56
N GLU A 312 0.61 -1.02 19.60
CA GLU A 312 -0.21 -1.87 20.48
C GLU A 312 -1.34 -1.08 21.13
N VAL A 313 -1.12 0.21 21.39
CA VAL A 313 -2.14 1.13 21.91
C VAL A 313 -3.29 1.26 20.91
N ARG A 314 -2.97 1.53 19.64
CA ARG A 314 -3.96 1.73 18.59
C ARG A 314 -4.75 0.46 18.33
N THR A 315 -4.06 -0.68 18.20
CA THR A 315 -4.68 -1.99 17.96
C THR A 315 -5.57 -2.42 19.12
N ALA A 316 -5.11 -2.32 20.36
CA ALA A 316 -5.88 -2.78 21.51
C ALA A 316 -7.13 -1.93 21.77
N LEU A 317 -7.03 -0.60 21.58
CA LEU A 317 -8.14 0.32 21.80
C LEU A 317 -9.03 0.49 20.57
N LYS A 318 -8.57 0.11 19.36
CA LYS A 318 -9.22 0.39 18.07
C LYS A 318 -9.51 1.88 17.90
N ILE A 319 -8.49 2.71 18.12
CA ILE A 319 -8.53 4.17 17.95
C ILE A 319 -7.84 4.57 16.63
N LYS A 320 -8.00 5.83 16.21
CA LYS A 320 -7.48 6.31 14.92
C LYS A 320 -5.96 6.57 14.94
N SER A 321 -5.41 7.02 16.06
CA SER A 321 -3.98 7.36 16.19
C SER A 321 -3.54 7.25 17.65
N THR A 322 -2.24 7.36 17.91
CA THR A 322 -1.66 7.46 19.26
C THR A 322 -1.43 8.90 19.72
N HIS A 323 -1.71 9.89 18.87
CA HIS A 323 -1.67 11.31 19.22
C HIS A 323 -2.98 11.72 19.88
N PHE A 324 -3.05 11.62 21.21
CA PHE A 324 -4.21 12.02 21.99
C PHE A 324 -3.87 12.51 23.39
N ILE A 325 -4.75 13.34 23.92
CA ILE A 325 -4.81 13.70 25.33
C ILE A 325 -5.77 12.74 26.03
N LEU A 326 -5.32 12.16 27.14
CA LEU A 326 -6.11 11.26 27.98
C LEU A 326 -6.61 12.00 29.21
N THR A 327 -7.92 11.96 29.44
CA THR A 327 -8.54 12.49 30.67
C THR A 327 -9.45 11.44 31.30
N LYS A 328 -9.52 11.44 32.62
CA LYS A 328 -10.47 10.60 33.37
C LYS A 328 -11.61 11.46 33.85
N ALA A 329 -12.82 11.14 33.41
CA ALA A 329 -14.04 11.82 33.81
C ALA A 329 -14.43 11.46 35.25
N ALA A 330 -15.25 12.29 35.89
CA ALA A 330 -15.71 12.09 37.26
C ALA A 330 -16.47 10.77 37.48
N ASN A 331 -17.11 10.24 36.44
CA ASN A 331 -17.79 8.94 36.45
C ASN A 331 -16.83 7.75 36.22
N GLY A 332 -15.53 7.98 36.18
CA GLY A 332 -14.50 6.96 35.98
C GLY A 332 -14.20 6.60 34.53
N SER A 333 -14.94 7.15 33.54
CA SER A 333 -14.67 6.91 32.12
C SER A 333 -13.39 7.58 31.65
N PHE A 334 -12.74 6.99 30.64
CA PHE A 334 -11.55 7.53 30.00
C PHE A 334 -11.94 8.21 28.69
N VAL A 335 -11.64 9.50 28.58
CA VAL A 335 -11.92 10.32 27.38
C VAL A 335 -10.60 10.62 26.70
N LEU A 336 -10.46 10.13 25.46
CA LEU A 336 -9.33 10.39 24.58
C LEU A 336 -9.76 11.42 23.54
N GLN A 337 -9.07 12.55 23.52
CA GLN A 337 -9.23 13.58 22.48
C GLN A 337 -7.98 13.54 21.61
N GLY A 338 -8.13 13.12 20.36
CA GLY A 338 -7.01 12.83 19.50
C GLY A 338 -7.00 13.57 18.17
N LEU A 339 -5.80 13.59 17.59
CA LEU A 339 -5.46 14.15 16.30
C LEU A 339 -4.82 13.07 15.43
N GLY A 340 -4.95 13.18 14.12
CA GLY A 340 -4.40 12.22 13.17
C GLY A 340 -5.24 10.95 13.00
N TYR A 341 -4.89 10.19 11.97
CA TYR A 341 -5.45 8.90 11.61
C TYR A 341 -4.36 8.09 10.89
N GLY A 342 -3.93 7.01 11.54
CA GLY A 342 -2.89 6.11 11.06
C GLY A 342 -1.67 6.12 11.98
N HIS A 343 -0.54 5.71 11.43
CA HIS A 343 0.70 5.51 12.19
C HIS A 343 1.60 6.75 12.22
N ALA A 344 1.24 7.83 11.51
CA ALA A 344 1.98 9.09 11.42
C ALA A 344 3.41 8.95 10.85
N LEU A 345 3.71 7.86 10.13
CA LEU A 345 5.04 7.63 9.54
C LEU A 345 5.02 7.91 8.03
N GLY A 346 6.09 8.52 7.53
CA GLY A 346 6.23 8.83 6.12
C GLY A 346 5.20 9.84 5.65
N MET A 347 4.59 9.59 4.49
CA MET A 347 3.72 10.58 3.85
C MET A 347 2.31 10.62 4.45
N SER A 348 1.86 11.81 4.83
CA SER A 348 0.47 12.11 5.17
C SER A 348 -0.34 12.39 3.91
N GLN A 349 -1.47 11.71 3.74
CA GLN A 349 -2.31 11.84 2.55
C GLN A 349 -2.99 13.21 2.51
N TRP A 350 -3.60 13.65 3.61
CA TRP A 350 -4.15 15.01 3.71
C TRP A 350 -3.09 16.10 3.66
N GLY A 351 -1.90 15.82 4.19
CA GLY A 351 -0.76 16.70 4.05
C GLY A 351 -0.32 16.88 2.59
N ALA A 352 -0.22 15.78 1.84
CA ALA A 352 0.04 15.80 0.41
C ALA A 352 -1.06 16.54 -0.37
N TYR A 353 -2.33 16.33 -0.03
CA TYR A 353 -3.46 17.10 -0.59
C TYR A 353 -3.28 18.61 -0.39
N ASN A 354 -3.02 19.04 0.84
CA ASN A 354 -2.92 20.46 1.16
C ASN A 354 -1.68 21.12 0.55
N LEU A 355 -0.56 20.38 0.46
CA LEU A 355 0.62 20.83 -0.28
C LEU A 355 0.34 20.98 -1.77
N ALA A 356 -0.32 19.99 -2.38
CA ALA A 356 -0.70 20.05 -3.79
C ALA A 356 -1.66 21.21 -4.09
N LYS A 357 -2.62 21.50 -3.19
CA LYS A 357 -3.51 22.68 -3.28
C LYS A 357 -2.75 24.01 -3.24
N ARG A 358 -1.54 24.04 -2.66
CA ARG A 358 -0.64 25.21 -2.64
C ARG A 358 0.32 25.26 -3.84
N GLY A 359 0.18 24.35 -4.81
CA GLY A 359 1.01 24.31 -6.02
C GLY A 359 2.33 23.56 -5.85
N VAL A 360 2.51 22.82 -4.75
CA VAL A 360 3.68 21.96 -4.53
C VAL A 360 3.54 20.71 -5.40
N ASN A 361 4.58 20.36 -6.15
CA ASN A 361 4.55 19.19 -7.04
C ASN A 361 4.86 17.88 -6.29
N TYR A 362 4.56 16.74 -6.91
CA TYR A 362 4.71 15.43 -6.28
C TYR A 362 6.14 15.11 -5.82
N LEU A 363 7.16 15.59 -6.56
CA LEU A 363 8.57 15.38 -6.17
C LEU A 363 8.92 16.13 -4.88
N GLN A 364 8.42 17.36 -4.75
CA GLN A 364 8.59 18.16 -3.54
C GLN A 364 7.80 17.57 -2.37
N ILE A 365 6.59 17.06 -2.61
CA ILE A 365 5.79 16.36 -1.60
C ILE A 365 6.56 15.14 -1.08
N LEU A 366 7.05 14.28 -1.98
CA LEU A 366 7.80 13.08 -1.59
C LEU A 366 9.11 13.43 -0.88
N GLY A 367 9.84 14.43 -1.36
CA GLY A 367 11.08 14.90 -0.72
C GLY A 367 10.87 15.56 0.65
N HIS A 368 9.66 16.08 0.92
CA HIS A 368 9.27 16.58 2.24
C HIS A 368 9.05 15.44 3.23
N TYR A 369 8.31 14.40 2.86
CA TYR A 369 7.96 13.31 3.78
C TYR A 369 9.03 12.20 3.89
N TYR A 370 9.86 12.01 2.87
CA TYR A 370 10.91 11.00 2.84
C TYR A 370 12.28 11.66 2.74
N GLN A 371 13.01 11.73 3.85
CA GLN A 371 14.22 12.55 3.97
C GLN A 371 15.44 11.89 3.30
N GLY A 372 16.17 12.65 2.49
CA GLY A 372 17.43 12.20 1.89
C GLY A 372 17.30 11.10 0.83
N VAL A 373 16.09 10.84 0.33
CA VAL A 373 15.83 9.84 -0.72
C VAL A 373 16.11 10.40 -2.12
N ALA A 374 16.36 9.51 -3.05
CA ALA A 374 16.44 9.80 -4.47
C ALA A 374 15.26 9.16 -5.22
N LEU A 375 14.75 9.87 -6.23
CA LEU A 375 13.84 9.29 -7.20
C LEU A 375 14.63 8.46 -8.21
N SER A 376 14.26 7.19 -8.36
CA SER A 376 14.87 6.25 -9.29
C SER A 376 13.80 5.67 -10.21
N THR A 377 14.21 5.16 -11.37
CA THR A 377 13.32 4.44 -12.29
C THR A 377 13.68 2.97 -12.30
N ILE A 378 12.70 2.08 -12.12
CA ILE A 378 12.92 0.65 -12.26
C ILE A 378 13.09 0.29 -13.74
N ASN A 379 14.26 -0.26 -14.07
CA ASN A 379 14.50 -0.88 -15.37
C ASN A 379 14.33 -2.40 -15.19
N PRO A 380 13.24 -2.97 -15.68
CA PRO A 380 13.02 -4.40 -15.61
C PRO A 380 14.04 -5.07 -16.54
N LYS A 381 14.91 -5.89 -15.96
CA LYS A 381 15.98 -6.60 -16.66
C LYS A 381 15.43 -7.70 -17.55
#